data_AF-A0A2D4GQ16-F1
#
_entry.id   AF-A0A2D4GQ16-F1
#
_cell.length_a   1.000
_cell.length_b   1.000
_cell.length_c   1.000
_cell.angle_alpha   90.00
_cell.angle_beta   90.00
_cell.angle_gamma   90.00
#
_symmetry.space_group_name_H-M   'P 1'
#
loop_
_entity.id
_entity.type
_entity.pdbx_description
1 polymer ?
#
loop_
_entity_poly.entity_id
_entity_poly.type
_entity_poly.pdbx_seq_one_letter_code
_entity_poly.pdbx_strand_id
1 'polypeptide(L)'
;FQQERTRCMLEIGVAFYEMLLEVDQCNMHLSYMDPICDFLYHVKYMFTGDSVKDQVEKIICNLRPALKLRLRFIHISKMEAASVPQQSISNISPAPQPSQVPVNVA
;
A
#
# COMPACT_ATOMS: atom_id res chain seq x y z
N PHE A 1 -10.39 13.73 -23.22
CA PHE A 1 -10.07 12.28 -23.25
C PHE A 1 -11.20 11.40 -22.71
N GLN A 2 -11.61 11.48 -21.45
CA GLN A 2 -12.68 10.60 -20.91
C GLN A 2 -14.07 10.80 -21.56
N GLN A 3 -14.48 12.05 -21.81
CA GLN A 3 -15.78 12.35 -22.44
C GLN A 3 -15.86 12.04 -23.95
N GLU A 4 -14.73 11.80 -24.62
CA GLU A 4 -14.66 11.70 -26.09
C GLU A 4 -14.04 10.40 -26.60
N ARG A 5 -13.14 9.75 -25.83
CA ARG A 5 -12.47 8.48 -26.19
C ARG A 5 -12.05 7.66 -24.97
N THR A 6 -12.98 6.89 -24.42
CA THR A 6 -12.73 6.00 -23.26
C THR A 6 -11.56 5.03 -23.50
N ARG A 7 -11.44 4.42 -24.69
CA ARG A 7 -10.35 3.47 -25.00
C ARG A 7 -8.96 4.06 -24.87
N CYS A 8 -8.76 5.28 -25.37
CA CYS A 8 -7.47 5.97 -25.29
C CYS A 8 -7.09 6.27 -23.83
N MET A 9 -8.06 6.58 -22.97
CA MET A 9 -7.78 6.76 -21.53
C MET A 9 -7.33 5.45 -20.87
N LEU A 10 -7.89 4.31 -21.24
CA LEU A 10 -7.48 3.01 -20.71
C LEU A 10 -6.05 2.65 -21.14
N GLU A 11 -5.73 2.88 -22.42
CA GLU A 11 -4.38 2.66 -22.97
C GLU A 11 -3.34 3.53 -22.26
N ILE A 12 -3.63 4.82 -22.07
CA ILE A 12 -2.76 5.74 -21.31
C ILE A 12 -2.62 5.27 -19.85
N GLY A 13 -3.72 4.83 -19.24
CA GLY A 13 -3.72 4.29 -17.89
C GLY A 13 -2.74 3.13 -17.73
N VAL A 14 -2.76 2.16 -18.65
CA VAL A 14 -1.81 1.03 -18.66
C VAL A 14 -0.38 1.50 -18.91
N ALA A 15 -0.18 2.40 -19.87
CA ALA A 15 1.15 2.92 -20.22
C ALA A 15 1.85 3.59 -19.03
N PHE A 16 1.11 4.24 -18.12
CA PHE A 16 1.71 4.79 -16.88
C PHE A 16 2.32 3.70 -15.99
N TYR A 17 1.68 2.54 -15.86
CA TYR A 17 2.23 1.43 -15.07
C TYR A 17 3.43 0.78 -15.76
N GLU A 18 3.39 0.64 -17.09
CA GLU A 18 4.52 0.11 -17.87
C GLU A 18 5.75 1.01 -17.75
N MET A 19 5.57 2.33 -17.87
CA MET A 19 6.65 3.29 -17.66
C MET A 19 7.20 3.24 -16.23
N LEU A 20 6.33 3.08 -15.22
CA LEU A 20 6.77 2.90 -13.84
C LEU A 20 7.62 1.63 -13.67
N LEU A 21 7.22 0.52 -14.30
CA LEU A 21 7.98 -0.73 -14.27
C LEU A 21 9.36 -0.57 -14.90
N GLU A 22 9.46 0.10 -16.05
CA GLU A 22 10.75 0.36 -16.70
C GLU A 22 11.66 1.21 -15.81
N VAL A 23 11.14 2.30 -15.24
CA VAL A 23 11.87 3.15 -14.30
C VAL A 23 12.29 2.36 -13.05
N ASP A 24 11.42 1.47 -12.55
CA ASP A 24 11.71 0.61 -11.41
C ASP A 24 12.89 -0.35 -11.66
N GLN A 25 13.02 -0.87 -12.88
CA GLN A 25 14.07 -1.82 -13.25
C GLN A 25 15.40 -1.14 -13.58
N CYS A 26 15.37 0.06 -14.18
CA CYS A 26 16.59 0.77 -14.55
C CYS A 26 17.27 1.51 -13.39
N ASN A 27 16.57 1.76 -12.28
CA ASN A 27 17.07 2.61 -11.20
C ASN A 27 17.27 1.81 -9.91
N MET A 28 18.43 1.93 -9.27
CA MET A 28 18.61 1.32 -7.95
C MET A 28 17.75 1.99 -6.88
N HIS A 29 17.55 3.30 -6.98
CA HIS A 29 16.76 4.08 -6.04
C HIS A 29 15.70 4.91 -6.77
N LEU A 30 14.52 5.00 -6.18
CA LEU A 30 13.38 5.73 -6.72
C LEU A 30 12.96 6.78 -5.69
N SER A 31 13.17 8.06 -6.03
CA SER A 31 12.66 9.17 -5.23
C SER A 31 11.19 9.43 -5.60
N TYR A 32 10.41 10.00 -4.68
CA TYR A 32 9.01 10.39 -4.92
C TYR A 32 8.05 9.22 -5.21
N MET A 33 8.31 8.05 -4.62
CA MET A 33 7.42 6.89 -4.74
C MET A 33 5.99 7.21 -4.28
N ASP A 34 5.82 7.97 -3.19
CA ASP A 34 4.49 8.28 -2.65
C ASP A 34 3.66 9.15 -3.63
N PRO A 35 4.16 10.31 -4.12
CA PRO A 35 3.45 11.08 -5.14
C PRO A 35 3.10 10.31 -6.41
N ILE A 36 4.00 9.43 -6.88
CA ILE A 36 3.74 8.58 -8.05
C ILE A 36 2.57 7.63 -7.76
N CYS A 37 2.58 6.96 -6.61
CA CYS A 37 1.51 6.05 -6.21
C CYS A 37 0.18 6.79 -6.01
N ASP A 38 0.19 7.98 -5.41
CA ASP A 38 -1.01 8.81 -5.22
C ASP A 38 -1.64 9.18 -6.57
N PHE A 39 -0.82 9.56 -7.56
CA PHE A 39 -1.29 9.82 -8.92
C PHE A 39 -1.92 8.56 -9.56
N LEU A 40 -1.28 7.39 -9.43
CA LEU A 40 -1.82 6.14 -9.98
C LEU A 40 -3.14 5.74 -9.31
N TYR A 41 -3.30 6.00 -8.01
CA TYR A 41 -4.58 5.85 -7.33
C TYR A 41 -5.64 6.81 -7.85
N HIS A 42 -5.27 8.07 -8.09
CA HIS A 42 -6.18 9.03 -8.70
C HIS A 42 -6.66 8.56 -10.08
N VAL A 43 -5.73 8.05 -10.90
CA VAL A 43 -6.06 7.48 -12.22
C VAL A 43 -7.00 6.28 -12.10
N LYS A 44 -6.73 5.36 -11.17
CA LYS A 44 -7.61 4.21 -10.91
C LYS A 44 -9.03 4.67 -10.57
N TYR A 45 -9.18 5.51 -9.55
CA TYR A 45 -10.50 5.78 -9.00
C TYR A 45 -11.30 6.79 -9.82
N MET A 46 -10.65 7.72 -10.51
CA MET A 46 -11.36 8.76 -11.27
C MET A 46 -11.58 8.40 -12.74
N PHE A 47 -10.72 7.57 -13.34
CA PHE A 47 -10.75 7.37 -14.79
C PHE A 47 -10.88 5.91 -15.21
N THR A 48 -9.99 5.02 -14.77
CA THR A 48 -9.94 3.66 -15.33
C THR A 48 -10.85 2.66 -14.62
N GLY A 49 -11.22 2.93 -13.36
CA GLY A 49 -11.92 1.98 -12.51
C GLY A 49 -11.21 0.64 -12.47
N ASP A 50 -11.96 -0.44 -12.72
CA ASP A 50 -11.44 -1.81 -12.80
C ASP A 50 -11.22 -2.31 -14.24
N SER A 51 -11.43 -1.47 -15.26
CA SER A 51 -11.38 -1.88 -16.68
C SER A 51 -10.02 -2.40 -17.14
N VAL A 52 -8.94 -2.04 -16.45
CA VAL A 52 -7.55 -2.46 -16.75
C VAL A 52 -6.92 -3.26 -15.61
N LYS A 53 -7.73 -3.71 -14.64
CA LYS A 53 -7.26 -4.35 -13.40
C LYS A 53 -6.28 -5.49 -13.67
N ASP A 54 -6.65 -6.46 -14.50
CA ASP A 54 -5.84 -7.67 -14.70
C ASP A 54 -4.53 -7.40 -15.44
N GLN A 55 -4.48 -6.36 -16.28
CA GLN A 55 -3.26 -5.94 -16.96
C GLN A 55 -2.32 -5.23 -15.98
N VAL A 56 -2.85 -4.27 -15.22
CA VAL A 56 -2.11 -3.51 -14.21
C VAL A 56 -1.58 -4.41 -13.09
N GLU A 57 -2.37 -5.41 -12.69
CA GLU A 57 -1.99 -6.38 -11.66
C GLU A 57 -0.73 -7.16 -12.03
N LYS A 58 -0.63 -7.63 -13.29
CA LYS A 58 0.58 -8.30 -13.79
C LYS A 58 1.81 -7.40 -13.74
N ILE A 59 1.64 -6.10 -14.03
CA ILE A 59 2.73 -5.13 -13.96
C ILE A 59 3.16 -4.92 -12.50
N ILE A 60 2.21 -4.68 -11.59
CA ILE A 60 2.50 -4.48 -10.15
C ILE A 60 3.21 -5.69 -9.55
N CYS A 61 2.87 -6.92 -9.96
CA CYS A 61 3.54 -8.14 -9.53
C CYS A 61 5.05 -8.18 -9.89
N ASN A 62 5.52 -7.38 -10.84
CA ASN A 62 6.93 -7.32 -11.24
C ASN A 62 7.68 -6.12 -10.61
N LEU A 63 7.00 -5.22 -9.91
CA LEU A 63 7.65 -4.08 -9.23
C LEU A 63 8.40 -4.50 -7.96
N ARG A 64 9.31 -3.64 -7.49
CA ARG A 64 9.97 -3.81 -6.19
C ARG A 64 8.97 -3.84 -5.01
N PRO A 65 9.31 -4.51 -3.89
CA PRO A 65 8.39 -4.65 -2.75
C PRO A 65 7.83 -3.32 -2.21
N ALA A 66 8.65 -2.27 -2.20
CA ALA A 66 8.25 -0.96 -1.72
C ALA A 66 7.14 -0.30 -2.56
N LEU A 67 7.11 -0.52 -3.89
CA LEU A 67 6.02 -0.05 -4.75
C LEU A 67 4.79 -0.93 -4.62
N LYS A 68 4.97 -2.26 -4.56
CA LYS A 68 3.86 -3.21 -4.32
C LYS A 68 3.08 -2.87 -3.06
N LEU A 69 3.78 -2.60 -1.96
CA LEU A 69 3.15 -2.24 -0.69
C LEU A 69 2.33 -0.95 -0.81
N ARG A 70 2.84 0.04 -1.54
CA ARG A 70 2.13 1.31 -1.76
C ARG A 70 0.90 1.14 -2.62
N LEU A 71 0.99 0.35 -3.69
CA LEU A 71 -0.09 0.10 -4.65
C LEU A 71 -1.02 -1.06 -4.25
N ARG A 72 -0.89 -1.60 -3.03
CA ARG A 72 -1.58 -2.82 -2.54
C ARG A 72 -3.11 -2.78 -2.60
N PHE A 73 -3.71 -1.61 -2.78
CA PHE A 73 -5.17 -1.47 -2.91
C PHE A 73 -5.63 -1.22 -4.34
N ILE A 74 -4.72 -1.03 -5.29
CA ILE A 74 -5.08 -1.06 -6.71
C ILE A 74 -5.52 -2.46 -7.09
N HIS A 75 -4.86 -3.45 -6.47
CA HIS A 75 -5.12 -4.86 -6.59
C HIS A 75 -5.57 -5.44 -5.22
N ILE A 76 -6.84 -5.75 -5.06
CA ILE A 76 -7.31 -6.56 -3.91
C ILE A 76 -7.01 -8.04 -4.22
N SER A 77 -5.75 -8.44 -4.39
CA SER A 77 -5.42 -9.80 -3.96
C SER A 77 -5.30 -9.74 -2.47
N LYS A 78 -5.79 -10.80 -1.83
CA LYS A 78 -5.45 -11.16 -0.46
C LYS A 78 -3.93 -11.11 -0.33
N MET A 79 -3.38 -9.96 0.04
CA MET A 79 -2.04 -9.87 0.59
C MET A 79 -2.15 -10.74 1.83
N GLU A 80 -1.57 -11.94 1.79
CA GLU A 80 -1.50 -12.80 2.96
C GLU A 80 -0.96 -11.91 4.07
N ALA A 81 -1.81 -11.64 5.07
CA ALA A 81 -1.40 -10.89 6.23
C ALA A 81 -0.24 -11.68 6.80
N ALA A 82 0.97 -11.11 6.73
CA ALA A 82 2.17 -11.69 7.30
C ALA A 82 1.78 -12.26 8.67
N SER A 83 1.84 -13.58 8.77
CA SER A 83 1.51 -14.32 9.97
C SER A 83 2.50 -13.89 11.04
N VAL A 84 2.07 -12.92 11.88
CA VAL A 84 2.80 -12.56 13.08
C VAL A 84 2.85 -13.83 13.93
N PRO A 85 4.02 -14.38 14.27
CA PRO A 85 4.07 -15.48 15.22
C PRO A 85 3.45 -14.97 16.52
N GLN A 86 2.32 -15.55 16.93
CA GLN A 86 1.78 -15.35 18.28
C GLN A 86 2.85 -15.83 19.26
N GLN A 87 3.66 -14.90 19.79
CA GLN A 87 4.40 -15.17 21.00
C GLN A 87 3.38 -15.32 22.13
N SER A 88 3.26 -16.56 22.59
CA SER A 88 2.55 -16.93 23.81
C SER A 88 3.05 -16.07 24.96
N ILE A 89 2.23 -15.14 25.43
CA ILE A 89 2.47 -14.40 26.67
C ILE A 89 2.12 -15.35 27.81
N SER A 90 3.05 -16.23 28.14
CA SER A 90 2.99 -17.04 29.35
C SER A 90 3.85 -16.38 30.43
N ASN A 91 3.16 -15.95 31.48
CA ASN A 91 3.62 -15.71 32.85
C ASN A 91 4.17 -14.30 33.15
N ILE A 92 3.27 -13.42 33.59
CA ILE A 92 3.60 -12.31 34.47
C ILE A 92 2.81 -12.50 35.77
N SER A 93 3.52 -12.92 36.83
CA SER A 93 3.01 -12.93 38.20
C SER A 93 2.76 -11.51 38.70
N PRO A 94 1.74 -11.24 39.54
CA PRO A 94 1.55 -9.93 40.15
C PRO A 94 2.55 -9.75 41.31
N ALA A 95 3.41 -8.74 41.23
CA ALA A 95 4.22 -8.28 42.35
C ALA A 95 3.39 -7.36 43.30
N PRO A 96 3.70 -7.32 44.61
CA PRO A 96 2.86 -6.67 45.62
C PRO A 96 2.99 -5.14 45.62
N GLN A 97 1.85 -4.44 45.78
CA GLN A 97 1.77 -2.98 45.94
C GLN A 97 2.37 -2.52 47.28
N PRO A 98 3.15 -1.42 47.32
CA PRO A 98 3.57 -0.81 48.58
C PRO A 98 2.53 0.22 49.11
N SER A 99 2.52 0.31 50.43
CA SER A 99 1.60 0.99 51.34
C SER A 99 1.40 2.51 51.19
N GLN A 100 0.28 2.92 51.79
CA GLN A 100 -0.31 4.24 52.02
C GLN A 100 0.62 5.39 52.44
N VAL A 101 0.21 6.62 52.09
CA VAL A 101 0.43 7.83 52.88
C VAL A 101 -0.87 8.66 52.94
N PRO A 102 -1.38 9.07 54.11
CA PRO A 102 -2.50 9.99 54.22
C PRO A 102 -1.98 11.44 54.29
N VAL A 103 -2.61 12.36 53.57
CA VAL A 103 -2.41 13.81 53.78
C VAL A 103 -3.76 14.42 54.15
N ASN A 104 -3.84 14.84 55.41
CA ASN A 104 -4.93 15.60 56.00
C ASN A 104 -4.43 17.05 56.15
N VAL A 105 -5.18 18.03 55.63
CA VAL A 105 -5.08 19.49 55.91
C VAL A 105 -6.17 20.14 55.04
N ALA A 106 -6.99 21.10 55.46
CA ALA A 106 -7.38 21.66 56.76
C ALA A 106 -8.74 22.35 56.52
#